data_AF-A0A9E2QW95-F1
#
_entry.id   AF-A0A9E2QW95-F1
#
_cell.length_a   1.000
_cell.length_b   1.000
_cell.length_c   1.000
_cell.angle_alpha   90.00
_cell.angle_beta   90.00
_cell.angle_gamma   90.00
#
_symmetry.space_group_name_H-M   'P 1'
#
loop_
_entity.id
_entity.type
_entity.pdbx_description
1 polymer ?
#
loop_
_entity_poly.entity_id
_entity_poly.type
_entity_poly.pdbx_seq_one_letter_code
_entity_poly.pdbx_strand_id
1 'polypeptide(L)'
;AFTVEDRDRSQGVYFVRYIDPEVEARNSSGQGWFARTFKIGDRRPTSAQQYRIRVQAQGDASQVSVQLRDGQPPRADNDRQTAGKILALLREQLQ
;
A
#
# COMPACT_ATOMS: atom_id res chain seq x y z
N ALA A 1 -1.58 -2.41 -7.70
CA ALA A 1 -1.93 -3.41 -6.65
C ALA A 1 -1.23 -3.03 -5.36
N PHE A 2 -1.66 -3.52 -4.19
CA PHE A 2 -0.92 -3.33 -2.94
C PHE A 2 -0.60 -4.66 -2.28
N THR A 3 0.44 -4.65 -1.45
CA THR A 3 0.88 -5.81 -0.67
C THR A 3 0.85 -5.46 0.80
N VAL A 4 0.48 -6.41 1.65
CA VAL A 4 0.51 -6.26 3.10
C VAL A 4 1.90 -6.66 3.58
N GLU A 5 2.60 -5.75 4.26
CA GLU A 5 3.93 -5.99 4.81
C GLU A 5 3.86 -6.44 6.27
N ASP A 6 2.94 -5.87 7.05
CA ASP A 6 2.76 -6.17 8.47
C ASP A 6 1.30 -5.95 8.92
N ARG A 7 0.90 -6.52 10.05
CA ARG A 7 -0.44 -6.42 10.61
C ARG A 7 -0.45 -6.49 12.13
N ASP A 8 -1.11 -5.53 12.74
CA ASP A 8 -1.53 -5.58 14.13
C ASP A 8 -3.05 -5.72 14.20
N ARG A 9 -3.50 -6.96 14.39
CA ARG A 9 -4.92 -7.28 14.49
C ARG A 9 -5.55 -6.76 15.78
N SER A 10 -4.78 -6.56 16.84
CA SER A 10 -5.29 -6.04 18.12
C SER A 10 -5.70 -4.58 17.98
N GLN A 11 -5.00 -3.84 17.12
CA GLN A 11 -5.27 -2.42 16.84
C GLN A 11 -6.08 -2.21 15.55
N GLY A 12 -6.35 -3.27 14.79
CA GLY A 12 -7.00 -3.17 13.48
C GLY A 12 -6.16 -2.44 12.43
N VAL A 13 -4.83 -2.54 12.52
CA VAL A 13 -3.88 -1.83 11.65
C VAL A 13 -3.17 -2.81 10.72
N TYR A 14 -3.09 -2.46 9.43
CA TYR A 14 -2.37 -3.21 8.40
C TYR A 14 -1.42 -2.28 7.66
N PHE A 15 -0.14 -2.58 7.65
CA PHE A 15 0.85 -1.82 6.89
C PHE A 15 0.92 -2.35 5.47
N VAL A 16 0.76 -1.46 4.50
CA VAL A 16 0.70 -1.83 3.09
C VAL A 16 1.63 -0.98 2.25
N ARG A 17 2.14 -1.59 1.19
CA ARG A 17 2.91 -0.91 0.16
C ARG A 17 2.13 -0.91 -1.14
N TYR A 18 1.86 0.29 -1.66
CA TYR A 18 1.22 0.47 -2.95
C TYR A 18 2.27 0.42 -4.06
N ILE A 19 1.99 -0.38 -5.08
CA ILE A 19 2.80 -0.47 -6.30
C ILE A 19 1.92 -0.03 -7.46
N ASP A 20 2.32 1.06 -8.10
CA ASP A 20 1.61 1.55 -9.27
C ASP A 20 1.84 0.60 -10.46
N PRO A 21 0.78 0.03 -11.07
CA PRO A 21 0.92 -0.91 -12.18
C PRO A 21 1.63 -0.30 -13.40
N GLU A 22 1.59 1.03 -13.61
CA GLU A 22 2.35 1.65 -14.70
C GLU A 22 3.86 1.64 -14.43
N VAL A 23 4.26 1.77 -13.16
CA VAL A 23 5.66 1.64 -12.73
C VAL A 23 6.10 0.18 -12.81
N GLU A 24 5.23 -0.75 -12.43
CA GLU A 24 5.48 -2.19 -12.54
C GLU A 24 5.64 -2.65 -13.99
N ALA A 25 4.80 -2.16 -14.90
CA ALA A 25 4.86 -2.49 -16.34
C ALA A 25 6.16 -1.99 -16.99
N ARG A 26 6.67 -0.83 -16.56
CA ARG A 26 7.97 -0.30 -17.04
C ARG A 26 9.16 -1.09 -16.48
N ASN A 27 9.05 -1.63 -15.27
CA ASN A 27 10.10 -2.43 -14.64
C ASN A 27 10.09 -3.91 -15.06
N SER A 28 8.93 -4.45 -15.44
CA SER A 28 8.74 -5.86 -15.82
C SER A 28 9.28 -6.21 -17.21
N SER A 29 9.52 -5.23 -18.08
CA SER A 29 10.03 -5.44 -19.44
C SER A 29 11.52 -5.86 -19.50
N GLY A 30 12.20 -6.00 -18.36
CA GLY A 30 13.66 -6.15 -18.32
C GLY A 30 14.25 -7.32 -17.54
N GLN A 31 13.49 -8.17 -16.85
CA GLN A 31 14.14 -9.13 -15.93
C GLN A 31 13.43 -10.48 -15.82
N GLY A 32 13.72 -11.37 -16.78
CA GLY A 32 13.45 -12.80 -16.63
C GLY A 32 14.18 -13.39 -15.42
N TRP A 33 13.46 -14.25 -14.68
CA TRP A 33 13.88 -15.37 -13.81
C TRP A 33 15.05 -15.24 -12.81
N PHE A 34 15.75 -14.11 -12.70
CA PHE A 34 16.91 -13.90 -11.83
C PHE A 34 16.73 -12.90 -10.68
N ALA A 35 15.55 -12.32 -10.47
CA ALA A 35 15.37 -11.27 -9.45
C ALA A 35 15.21 -11.79 -8.00
N ARG A 36 15.59 -13.05 -7.73
CA ARG A 36 15.66 -13.62 -6.37
C ARG A 36 16.87 -13.15 -5.55
N THR A 37 17.65 -12.20 -6.05
CA THR A 37 18.79 -11.64 -5.32
C THR A 37 18.44 -10.25 -4.81
N PHE A 38 18.13 -10.21 -3.52
CA PHE A 38 18.16 -9.03 -2.65
C PHE A 38 19.22 -8.02 -3.08
N LYS A 39 18.78 -6.82 -3.47
CA LYS A 39 19.60 -5.60 -3.37
C LYS A 39 19.10 -4.76 -2.21
N ILE A 40 19.56 -5.15 -1.02
CA ILE A 40 19.88 -4.23 0.06
C ILE A 40 21.05 -3.38 -0.47
N GLY A 41 20.89 -2.06 -0.52
CA GLY A 41 21.93 -1.12 -0.93
C GLY A 41 21.75 -0.56 -2.36
N ASP A 42 21.51 0.74 -2.41
CA ASP A 42 21.73 1.59 -3.59
C ASP A 42 20.93 1.29 -4.87
N ARG A 43 19.62 1.49 -4.77
CA ARG A 43 18.88 2.19 -5.83
C ARG A 43 18.03 3.25 -5.16
N ARG A 44 18.21 4.51 -5.57
CA ARG A 44 17.42 5.67 -5.14
C ARG A 44 15.98 5.23 -4.87
N PRO A 45 15.43 5.44 -3.66
CA PRO A 45 14.06 5.06 -3.40
C PRO A 45 13.20 5.98 -4.26
N THR A 46 12.74 5.49 -5.41
CA THR A 46 11.40 5.89 -5.82
C THR A 46 10.50 5.26 -4.76
N SER A 47 10.35 6.01 -3.67
CA SER A 47 9.70 5.68 -2.42
C SER A 47 8.38 4.96 -2.70
N ALA A 48 8.39 3.63 -2.66
CA ALA A 48 7.15 2.90 -2.51
C ALA A 48 6.66 3.20 -1.10
N GLN A 49 5.92 4.31 -1.01
CA GLN A 49 5.48 4.91 0.24
C GLN A 49 4.65 3.86 0.99
N GLN A 50 5.04 3.61 2.24
CA GLN A 50 4.30 2.73 3.11
C GLN A 50 3.09 3.49 3.65
N TYR A 51 1.91 2.87 3.55
CA TYR A 51 0.67 3.35 4.11
C TYR A 51 0.22 2.41 5.22
N ARG A 52 -0.66 2.89 6.10
CA ARG A 52 -1.38 2.03 7.03
C ARG A 52 -2.87 2.08 6.75
N ILE A 53 -3.49 0.92 6.70
CA ILE A 53 -4.94 0.76 6.68
C ILE A 53 -5.39 0.57 8.12
N ARG A 54 -6.34 1.38 8.58
CA ARG A 54 -6.98 1.21 9.87
C ARG A 54 -8.42 0.76 9.66
N VAL A 55 -8.78 -0.35 10.29
CA VAL A 55 -10.12 -0.92 10.30
C VAL A 55 -10.70 -0.78 11.70
N GLN A 56 -11.85 -0.13 11.81
CA GLN A 56 -12.52 0.12 13.07
C GLN A 56 -13.97 -0.35 12.99
N ALA A 57 -14.47 -0.98 14.06
CA ALA A 57 -15.88 -1.32 14.16
C ALA A 57 -16.73 -0.03 14.28
N GLN A 58 -17.82 0.02 13.53
CA GLN A 58 -18.80 1.11 13.54
C GLN A 58 -20.20 0.51 13.51
N GLY A 59 -20.69 0.10 14.68
CA GLY A 59 -21.94 -0.66 14.80
C GLY A 59 -21.85 -1.97 14.03
N ASP A 60 -22.79 -2.19 13.10
CA ASP A 60 -22.84 -3.38 12.25
C ASP A 60 -21.91 -3.30 11.02
N ALA A 61 -21.19 -2.19 10.86
CA ALA A 61 -20.27 -1.96 9.75
C ALA A 61 -18.80 -1.85 10.22
N SER A 62 -17.88 -1.98 9.28
CA SER A 62 -16.47 -1.66 9.50
C SER A 62 -16.11 -0.37 8.76
N GLN A 63 -15.56 0.60 9.48
CA GLN A 63 -14.98 1.79 8.90
C GLN A 63 -13.52 1.51 8.54
N VAL A 64 -13.18 1.72 7.26
CA VAL A 64 -11.81 1.53 6.74
C VAL A 64 -11.24 2.87 6.33
N SER A 65 -10.03 3.18 6.80
CA SER A 65 -9.31 4.40 6.44
C SER A 65 -7.87 4.10 6.04
N VAL A 66 -7.33 4.87 5.11
CA VAL A 66 -5.93 4.79 4.68
C VAL A 66 -5.20 6.03 5.17
N GLN A 67 -4.07 5.81 5.83
CA GLN A 67 -3.26 6.83 6.49
C GLN A 67 -1.79 6.65 6.08
N LEU A 68 -0.98 7.68 6.32
CA LEU A 68 0.47 7.57 6.24
C LEU A 68 1.00 6.62 7.32
N ARG A 69 2.24 6.16 7.18
CA ARG A 69 2.89 5.23 8.12
C ARG A 69 2.82 5.69 9.58
N ASP A 70 2.95 6.99 9.83
CA ASP A 70 2.88 7.61 11.16
C ASP A 70 1.44 7.76 11.70
N GLY A 71 0.44 7.42 10.88
CA GLY A 71 -0.97 7.51 11.21
C GLY A 71 -1.65 8.82 10.91
N GLN A 72 -0.94 9.75 10.29
CA GLN A 72 -1.53 11.00 9.85
C GLN A 72 -2.36 10.79 8.59
N PRO A 73 -3.37 11.66 8.35
CA PRO A 73 -4.08 11.66 7.10
C PRO A 73 -3.13 11.99 5.93
N PRO A 74 -3.38 11.47 4.71
CA PRO A 74 -2.61 11.82 3.52
C PRO A 74 -2.59 13.33 3.28
N ARG A 75 -1.39 13.92 3.12
CA ARG A 75 -1.21 15.37 3.00
C ARG A 75 -0.86 15.82 1.59
N ALA A 76 0.00 15.10 0.89
CA ALA A 76 0.31 15.40 -0.51
C ALA A 76 -0.80 14.88 -1.43
N ASP A 77 -0.98 15.52 -2.58
CA ASP A 77 -1.99 15.08 -3.56
C ASP A 77 -1.73 13.66 -4.06
N ASN A 78 -0.45 13.31 -4.26
CA ASN A 78 -0.05 11.94 -4.62
C ASN A 78 -0.44 10.92 -3.53
N ASP A 79 -0.32 11.27 -2.25
CA ASP A 79 -0.70 10.39 -1.14
C ASP A 79 -2.22 10.19 -1.10
N ARG A 80 -2.99 11.27 -1.31
CA ARG A 80 -4.45 11.21 -1.36
C ARG A 80 -4.94 10.36 -2.53
N GLN A 81 -4.33 10.55 -3.71
CA GLN A 81 -4.64 9.74 -4.89
C GLN A 81 -4.33 8.26 -4.63
N THR A 82 -3.17 7.97 -4.06
CA THR A 82 -2.75 6.59 -3.73
C THR A 82 -3.68 5.97 -2.69
N ALA A 83 -4.04 6.71 -1.64
CA ALA A 83 -5.01 6.26 -0.64
C ALA A 83 -6.38 5.95 -1.27
N GLY A 84 -6.84 6.78 -2.21
CA GLY A 84 -8.05 6.52 -2.99
C GLY A 84 -7.95 5.24 -3.82
N LYS A 85 -6.81 5.00 -4.49
CA LYS A 85 -6.57 3.75 -5.25
C LYS A 85 -6.58 2.52 -4.33
N ILE A 86 -5.98 2.59 -3.15
CA ILE A 86 -5.98 1.48 -2.16
C ILE A 86 -7.42 1.17 -1.72
N LEU A 87 -8.22 2.19 -1.40
CA LEU A 87 -9.62 2.00 -1.01
C LEU A 87 -10.48 1.41 -2.13
N ALA A 88 -10.26 1.85 -3.38
CA ALA A 88 -10.96 1.30 -4.54
C ALA A 88 -10.66 -0.20 -4.72
N LEU A 89 -9.39 -0.59 -4.65
CA LEU A 89 -8.96 -1.99 -4.72
C LEU A 89 -9.53 -2.84 -3.59
N LEU A 90 -9.57 -2.31 -2.36
CA LEU A 90 -10.20 -3.01 -1.23
C LEU A 90 -11.68 -3.24 -1.48
N ARG A 91 -12.40 -2.22 -1.97
CA ARG A 91 -13.82 -2.35 -2.29
C ARG A 91 -14.07 -3.41 -3.37
N GLU A 92 -13.28 -3.41 -4.43
CA GLU A 92 -13.39 -4.38 -5.53
C GLU A 92 -13.16 -5.83 -5.07
N GLN A 93 -12.27 -6.05 -4.11
CA GLN A 93 -11.99 -7.39 -3.57
C GLN A 93 -13.01 -7.88 -2.54
N LEU A 94 -13.87 -7.00 -2.04
CA LEU A 94 -14.92 -7.33 -1.05
C LEU A 94 -16.30 -7.53 -1.70
N GLN A 95 -16.45 -7.22 -2.98
CA GLN A 95 -17.62 -7.56 -3.79
C GLN A 95 -17.58 -9.02 -4.22
#